data_AF-A0A1A3KLT6-F1
#
_entry.id   AF-A0A1A3KLT6-F1
#
_cell.length_a   1.000
_cell.length_b   1.000
_cell.length_c   1.000
_cell.angle_alpha   90.00
_cell.angle_beta   90.00
_cell.angle_gamma   90.00
#
_symmetry.space_group_name_H-M   'P 1'
#
loop_
_entity.id
_entity.type
_entity.pdbx_description
1 polymer ?
#
loop_
_entity_poly.entity_id
_entity_poly.type
_entity_poly.pdbx_seq_one_letter_code
_entity_poly.pdbx_strand_id
1 'polypeptide(L)' 'MAKGHHRSAVTGKFVKASTAARNPRTTVTERGGNHSSGTHHRSAVTGKFVKASTAARHPNTTVTERG' A
#
# COMPACT_ATOMS: atom_id res chain seq x y z
N MET A 1 -8.44 10.99 -15.55
CA MET A 1 -8.34 10.61 -14.13
C MET A 1 -6.90 10.15 -13.86
N ALA A 2 -6.24 10.64 -12.81
CA ALA A 2 -4.93 10.13 -12.41
C ALA A 2 -5.02 8.61 -12.21
N LYS A 3 -4.19 7.84 -12.93
CA LYS A 3 -4.20 6.38 -12.87
C LYS A 3 -3.60 5.97 -11.54
N GLY A 4 -4.44 5.86 -10.51
CA GLY A 4 -3.99 5.42 -9.21
C GLY A 4 -3.42 4.01 -9.30
N HIS A 5 -2.27 3.79 -8.70
CA HIS A 5 -1.66 2.47 -8.63
C HIS A 5 -2.23 1.74 -7.43
N HIS A 6 -2.61 0.47 -7.62
CA HIS A 6 -3.07 -0.37 -6.52
C HIS A 6 -1.97 -1.35 -6.16
N ARG A 7 -1.68 -1.50 -4.87
CA ARG A 7 -0.59 -2.36 -4.39
C ARG A 7 -1.07 -3.28 -3.28
N SER A 8 -0.73 -4.56 -3.38
CA SER A 8 -1.03 -5.55 -2.35
C SER A 8 -0.07 -5.41 -1.18
N ALA A 9 -0.60 -5.33 0.05
CA ALA A 9 0.19 -5.37 1.29
C ALA A 9 0.84 -6.74 1.51
N VAL A 10 0.13 -7.81 1.16
CA VAL A 10 0.61 -9.18 1.36
C VAL A 10 1.78 -9.53 0.44
N THR A 11 1.70 -9.15 -0.84
CA THR A 11 2.69 -9.57 -1.85
C THR A 11 3.61 -8.44 -2.29
N GLY A 12 3.30 -7.19 -1.95
CA GLY A 12 4.00 -6.01 -2.46
C GLY A 12 3.79 -5.75 -3.96
N LYS A 13 3.00 -6.56 -4.67
CA LYS A 13 2.80 -6.47 -6.12
C LYS A 13 1.74 -5.43 -6.47
N PHE A 14 1.91 -4.80 -7.63
CA PHE A 14 0.86 -3.98 -8.23
C PHE A 14 -0.28 -4.88 -8.71
N VAL A 15 -1.50 -4.46 -8.41
CA VAL A 15 -2.73 -5.20 -8.74
C VAL A 15 -3.70 -4.31 -9.51
N LYS A 16 -4.72 -4.94 -10.11
CA LYS A 16 -5.78 -4.22 -10.81
C LYS A 16 -6.75 -3.59 -9.81
N ALA A 17 -7.45 -2.55 -10.25
CA ALA A 17 -8.51 -1.89 -9.47
C ALA A 17 -9.59 -2.87 -8.98
N SER A 18 -9.96 -3.86 -9.79
CA SER A 18 -10.92 -4.90 -9.41
C SER A 18 -10.42 -5.81 -8.29
N THR A 19 -9.11 -6.04 -8.19
CA THR A 19 -8.52 -6.75 -7.05
C THR A 19 -8.51 -5.88 -5.80
N ALA A 20 -8.29 -4.58 -5.95
CA ALA A 20 -8.35 -3.64 -4.84
C ALA A 20 -9.77 -3.52 -4.27
N ALA A 21 -10.78 -3.45 -5.15
CA ALA A 21 -12.19 -3.44 -4.76
C ALA A 21 -12.62 -4.74 -4.05
N ARG A 22 -12.09 -5.89 -4.48
CA ARG A 22 -12.39 -7.18 -3.84
C ARG A 22 -11.66 -7.39 -2.51
N ASN A 23 -10.48 -6.80 -2.35
CA ASN A 23 -9.62 -7.00 -1.17
C ASN A 23 -9.19 -5.68 -0.52
N PRO A 24 -10.13 -4.80 -0.13
CA PRO A 24 -9.80 -3.44 0.31
C PRO A 24 -8.96 -3.40 1.59
N ARG A 25 -8.96 -4.47 2.40
CA ARG A 25 -8.20 -4.54 3.66
C ARG A 25 -6.71 -4.85 3.45
N THR A 26 -6.35 -5.37 2.29
CA THR A 26 -4.99 -5.84 1.97
C THR A 26 -4.44 -5.20 0.70
N THR A 27 -5.11 -4.18 0.18
CA THR A 27 -4.64 -3.40 -0.95
C THR A 27 -4.72 -1.91 -0.65
N VAL A 28 -3.64 -1.20 -0.99
CA VAL A 28 -3.59 0.25 -0.96
C VAL A 28 -3.97 0.76 -2.34
N THR A 29 -4.74 1.85 -2.39
CA THR A 29 -4.95 2.63 -3.61
C THR A 29 -4.22 3.96 -3.46
N GLU A 30 -3.23 4.17 -4.31
CA GLU A 30 -2.38 5.35 -4.27
C GLU A 30 -2.80 6.30 -5.38
N ARG A 31 -3.06 7.56 -5.03
CA ARG A 31 -3.40 8.60 -5.99
C ARG A 31 -2.23 9.58 -6.09
N GLY A 32 -1.17 9.18 -6.80
CA GLY A 32 0.02 10.00 -7.00
C GLY A 32 1.28 9.14 -7.17
N GLY A 33 2.30 9.69 -7.85
CA GLY A 33 3.62 9.08 -7.90
C GLY A 33 4.36 9.29 -6.56
N ASN A 34 4.97 8.24 -6.04
CA ASN A 34 5.90 8.34 -4.91
C ASN A 34 7.18 9.06 -5.39
N HIS A 35 7.23 10.38 -5.24
CA HIS A 35 8.45 11.17 -5.50
C HIS A 35 9.41 11.19 -4.29
N SER A 36 9.26 10.25 -3.36
CA SER A 36 10.04 10.22 -2.12
C SER A 36 11.07 9.11 -2.18
N SER A 37 12.34 9.45 -1.94
CA SER A 37 13.49 8.53 -1.92
C SER A 37 13.58 7.67 -0.64
N GLY A 38 12.57 7.73 0.23
CA GLY A 38 12.54 7.04 1.53
C GLY A 38 11.79 5.71 1.50
N THR A 39 12.08 4.84 2.48
CA THR A 39 11.23 3.68 2.77
C THR A 39 10.02 4.14 3.60
N HIS A 40 8.83 3.99 3.05
CA HIS A 40 7.57 4.33 3.70
C HIS A 40 6.76 3.07 3.99
N HIS A 41 6.00 3.09 5.07
CA HIS A 41 5.05 2.01 5.37
C HIS A 41 3.63 2.57 5.38
N ARG A 42 2.71 1.89 4.70
CA ARG A 42 1.33 2.35 4.56
C ARG A 42 0.34 1.25 4.86
N SER A 43 -0.63 1.53 5.73
CA SER A 43 -1.69 0.59 6.04
C SER A 43 -2.67 0.50 4.87
N ALA A 44 -2.91 -0.72 4.38
CA ALA A 44 -3.94 -1.01 3.40
C ALA A 44 -5.36 -0.79 3.96
N VAL A 45 -5.55 -1.00 5.26
CA VAL A 45 -6.86 -0.88 5.90
C VAL A 45 -7.26 0.57 6.06
N THR A 46 -6.35 1.43 6.52
CA THR A 46 -6.65 2.82 6.86
C THR A 46 -6.11 3.83 5.85
N GLY A 47 -5.24 3.41 4.93
CA GLY A 47 -4.56 4.30 3.99
C GLY A 47 -3.52 5.23 4.62
N LYS A 48 -3.31 5.14 5.94
CA LYS A 48 -2.39 6.00 6.70
C LYS A 48 -0.96 5.49 6.62
N PHE A 49 0.00 6.42 6.65
CA PHE A 49 1.39 6.08 6.88
C PHE A 49 1.59 5.61 8.32
N VAL A 50 2.36 4.54 8.47
CA VAL A 50 2.64 3.90 9.75
C VAL A 50 4.14 3.74 9.92
N LYS A 51 4.57 3.45 11.15
CA LYS A 51 5.98 3.20 11.45
C LYS A 51 6.37 1.78 11.02
N ALA A 52 7.68 1.56 10.85
CA ALA A 52 8.24 0.24 10.54
C ALA A 52 7.83 -0.83 11.58
N SER A 53 7.75 -0.47 12.87
CA SER A 53 7.30 -1.38 13.91
C SER A 53 5.83 -1.83 13.72
N THR A 54 4.97 -0.94 13.21
CA THR A 54 3.59 -1.29 12.86
C THR A 54 3.56 -2.20 11.64
N ALA A 55 4.41 -1.94 10.63
CA ALA A 55 4.53 -2.81 9.47
C ALA A 55 5.00 -4.22 9.86
N ALA A 56 5.96 -4.33 10.78
CA ALA A 56 6.45 -5.60 11.29
C ALA A 56 5.39 -6.36 12.10
N ARG A 57 4.54 -5.65 12.86
CA ARG A 57 3.40 -6.25 13.58
C ARG A 57 2.25 -6.66 12.66
N HIS A 58 2.10 -5.97 11.54
CA HIS A 58 0.99 -6.17 10.60
C HIS A 58 1.49 -6.32 9.16
N PRO A 59 2.29 -7.34 8.86
CA PRO A 59 2.91 -7.51 7.54
C PRO A 59 1.87 -7.73 6.44
N ASN A 60 0.73 -8.35 6.77
CA ASN A 60 -0.30 -8.72 5.80
C ASN A 60 -1.18 -7.54 5.37
N THR A 61 -1.20 -6.46 6.17
CA THR A 61 -2.06 -5.28 5.96
C THR A 61 -1.28 -3.99 5.83
N THR A 62 0.06 -4.07 5.78
CA THR A 62 0.93 -2.91 5.62
C THR A 62 1.81 -3.09 4.40
N VAL A 63 1.74 -2.15 3.46
CA VAL A 63 2.66 -2.09 2.32
C VAL A 63 3.95 -1.44 2.77
N THR A 64 5.08 -2.01 2.36
CA THR A 64 6.39 -1.34 2.45
C THR A 64 6.78 -0.85 1.07
N GLU A 65 6.96 0.45 0.97
CA GLU A 65 7.23 1.18 -0.25
C GLU A 65 8.66 1.70 -0.17
N ARG A 66 9.50 1.29 -1.11
CA ARG A 66 10.86 1.82 -1.26
C ARG A 66 10.85 2.65 -2.53
N GLY A 67 11.19 3.94 -2.40
CA GLY A 67 11.39 4.85 -3.52
C GLY A 67 12.59 4.48 -4.37
#